data_AF-A0A920MCD2-F1
#
_entry.id   AF-A0A920MCD2-F1
#
_cell.length_a   1.000
_cell.length_b   1.000
_cell.length_c   1.000
_cell.angle_alpha   90.00
_cell.angle_beta   90.00
_cell.angle_gamma   90.00
#
_symmetry.space_group_name_H-M   'P 1'
#
loop_
_entity.id
_entity.type
_entity.pdbx_description
1 polymer ?
#
loop_
_entity_poly.entity_id
_entity_poly.type
_entity_poly.pdbx_seq_one_letter_code
_entity_poly.pdbx_strand_id
1 'polypeptide(L)'
;MEKNIKTLSIEKEIIQWHHDLIEIDSFNSSTLHKNNEIILDAFSKLDDSFQYLDKENIKFVRDNMALPFTHHSRLGFVYFAQLNNFLKNGVINEEEKQNLLLSVNSISTKMKQDAYRVKTGDISLNDFLSIYGHVRAGNYNLSSSNLKSNISFAESLINTSNEPIPSEPLKIDIFKKIDDYFNLNKISYTSENWVEMFQLAVSTRENSKFYYTKGIDGILMKLKKRTSPIVNSSSYLISNTTT
;
A
#
# COMPACT_ATOMS: atom_id res chain seq x y z
N MET A 1 0.31 4.79 42.01
CA MET A 1 -0.90 4.05 41.61
C MET A 1 -0.51 3.14 40.47
N GLU A 2 -0.16 1.90 40.80
CA GLU A 2 0.10 0.84 39.82
C GLU A 2 -1.18 0.61 39.03
N LYS A 3 -1.16 0.88 37.72
CA LYS A 3 -2.20 0.37 36.83
C LYS A 3 -2.05 -1.14 36.88
N ASN A 4 -2.99 -1.80 37.56
CA ASN A 4 -3.26 -3.22 37.44
C ASN A 4 -3.21 -3.58 35.95
N ILE A 5 -2.09 -4.17 35.52
CA ILE A 5 -2.04 -4.96 34.31
C ILE A 5 -3.13 -6.00 34.57
N LYS A 6 -4.29 -5.85 33.92
CA LYS A 6 -5.35 -6.86 33.93
C LYS A 6 -4.63 -8.19 33.84
N THR A 7 -4.91 -9.10 34.76
CA THR A 7 -4.39 -10.46 34.74
C THR A 7 -4.65 -11.04 33.35
N LEU A 8 -3.65 -10.91 32.46
CA LEU A 8 -3.72 -11.29 31.06
C LEU A 8 -3.49 -12.79 31.04
N SER A 9 -4.47 -13.55 31.52
CA SER A 9 -4.66 -14.90 31.04
C SER A 9 -5.14 -14.78 29.61
N ILE A 10 -4.21 -14.59 28.69
CA ILE A 10 -4.50 -14.62 27.27
C ILE A 10 -5.06 -16.01 26.93
N GLU A 11 -6.19 -16.03 26.23
CA GLU A 11 -6.81 -17.27 25.77
C GLU A 11 -5.78 -18.09 24.97
N LYS A 12 -5.75 -19.42 25.18
CA LYS A 12 -4.82 -20.34 24.49
C LYS A 12 -4.78 -20.09 22.97
N GLU A 13 -5.88 -19.66 22.38
CA GLU A 13 -6.00 -19.33 20.96
C GLU A 13 -5.09 -18.18 20.52
N ILE A 14 -4.90 -17.15 21.34
CA ILE A 14 -4.02 -16.02 21.01
C ILE A 14 -2.55 -16.44 21.12
N ILE A 15 -2.19 -17.28 22.09
CA ILE A 15 -0.83 -17.84 22.20
C ILE A 15 -0.54 -18.73 20.98
N GLN A 16 -1.49 -19.59 20.60
CA GLN A 16 -1.39 -20.40 19.39
C GLN A 16 -1.23 -19.52 18.14
N TRP A 17 -2.00 -18.44 18.03
CA TRP A 17 -1.85 -17.46 16.93
C TRP A 17 -0.45 -16.85 16.84
N HIS A 18 0.20 -16.55 17.98
CA HIS A 18 1.56 -16.03 17.96
C HIS A 18 2.57 -17.10 17.54
N HIS A 19 2.37 -18.35 17.94
CA HIS A 19 3.19 -19.47 17.45
C HIS A 19 3.03 -19.69 15.95
N ASP A 20 1.79 -19.71 15.46
CA ASP A 20 1.49 -19.82 14.04
C ASP A 20 2.14 -18.67 13.26
N LEU A 21 2.20 -17.48 13.85
CA LEU A 21 2.86 -16.31 13.27
C LEU A 21 4.38 -16.43 13.17
N ILE A 22 5.04 -16.96 14.19
CA ILE A 22 6.48 -17.22 14.14
C ILE A 22 6.80 -18.24 13.04
N GLU A 23 5.96 -19.27 12.92
CA GLU A 23 6.10 -20.28 11.88
C GLU A 23 5.85 -19.68 10.48
N ILE A 24 4.80 -18.86 10.35
CA ILE A 24 4.50 -18.03 9.18
C ILE A 24 5.69 -17.14 8.82
N ASP A 25 6.33 -16.45 9.76
CA ASP A 25 7.46 -15.55 9.48
C ASP A 25 8.68 -16.32 8.95
N SER A 26 8.97 -17.48 9.54
CA SER A 26 10.08 -18.34 9.11
C SER A 26 9.89 -18.87 7.68
N PHE A 27 8.66 -19.22 7.31
CA PHE A 27 8.32 -19.74 5.99
C PHE A 27 8.12 -18.62 4.96
N ASN A 28 7.51 -17.50 5.37
CA ASN A 28 7.12 -16.43 4.47
C ASN A 28 8.23 -15.46 4.14
N SER A 29 9.29 -15.31 4.95
CA SER A 29 10.39 -14.38 4.62
C SER A 29 10.96 -14.65 3.22
N SER A 30 11.19 -15.93 2.87
CA SER A 30 11.65 -16.32 1.52
C SER A 30 10.59 -16.10 0.44
N THR A 31 9.32 -16.35 0.77
CA THR A 31 8.19 -16.18 -0.15
C THR A 31 7.90 -14.71 -0.44
N LEU A 32 7.98 -13.84 0.57
CA LEU A 32 7.82 -12.39 0.47
C LEU A 32 8.95 -11.79 -0.37
N HIS A 33 10.19 -12.22 -0.13
CA HIS A 33 11.32 -11.77 -0.96
C HIS A 33 11.09 -12.11 -2.43
N LYS A 34 10.76 -13.37 -2.74
CA LYS A 34 10.45 -13.80 -4.12
C LYS A 34 9.27 -13.04 -4.70
N ASN A 35 8.19 -12.85 -3.93
CA ASN A 35 7.02 -12.10 -4.36
C ASN A 35 7.35 -10.63 -4.65
N ASN A 36 8.23 -10.01 -3.86
CA ASN A 36 8.74 -8.67 -4.10
C ASN A 36 9.54 -8.60 -5.40
N GLU A 37 10.45 -9.55 -5.66
CA GLU A 37 11.20 -9.60 -6.91
C GLU A 37 10.27 -9.77 -8.12
N ILE A 38 9.33 -10.72 -8.04
CA ILE A 38 8.38 -11.02 -9.12
C ILE A 38 7.52 -9.80 -9.44
N ILE A 39 6.95 -9.14 -8.43
CA ILE A 39 6.06 -8.00 -8.68
C ILE A 39 6.83 -6.76 -9.16
N LEU A 40 8.07 -6.56 -8.71
CA LEU A 40 8.92 -5.46 -9.17
C LEU A 40 9.38 -5.66 -10.63
N ASP A 41 9.80 -6.89 -10.99
CA ASP A 41 10.11 -7.25 -12.37
C ASP A 41 8.88 -7.03 -13.27
N ALA A 42 7.70 -7.52 -12.85
CA ALA A 42 6.46 -7.28 -13.58
C ALA A 42 6.13 -5.79 -13.71
N PHE A 43 6.27 -5.02 -12.63
CA PHE A 43 6.02 -3.58 -12.62
C PHE A 43 6.94 -2.81 -13.57
N SER A 44 8.21 -3.20 -13.67
CA SER A 44 9.20 -2.57 -14.55
C SER A 44 8.83 -2.65 -16.04
N LYS A 45 8.06 -3.68 -16.42
CA LYS A 45 7.59 -3.91 -17.79
C LYS A 45 6.33 -3.12 -18.13
N LEU A 46 5.68 -2.49 -17.15
CA LEU A 46 4.44 -1.73 -17.34
C LEU A 46 4.75 -0.29 -17.75
N ASP A 47 4.81 -0.06 -19.05
CA ASP A 47 4.93 1.27 -19.66
C ASP A 47 3.86 1.50 -20.75
N ASP A 48 4.02 2.54 -21.57
CA ASP A 48 3.08 2.85 -22.66
C ASP A 48 3.16 1.87 -23.84
N SER A 49 4.29 1.17 -24.00
CA SER A 49 4.55 0.17 -25.04
C SER A 49 3.96 -1.21 -24.71
N PHE A 50 3.71 -1.48 -23.43
CA PHE A 50 3.06 -2.71 -22.97
C PHE A 50 1.67 -2.88 -23.59
N GLN A 51 1.43 -4.04 -24.22
CA GLN A 51 0.18 -4.35 -24.91
C GLN A 51 -0.87 -4.86 -23.91
N TYR A 52 -1.45 -3.96 -23.10
CA TYR A 52 -2.36 -4.32 -21.99
C TYR A 52 -3.62 -5.12 -22.39
N LEU A 53 -4.05 -5.08 -23.65
CA LEU A 53 -5.21 -5.82 -24.12
C LEU A 53 -4.87 -7.20 -24.70
N ASP A 54 -3.58 -7.54 -24.82
CA ASP A 54 -3.16 -8.89 -25.17
C ASP A 54 -3.52 -9.86 -24.02
N LYS A 55 -4.13 -10.98 -24.38
CA LYS A 55 -4.59 -12.00 -23.43
C LYS A 55 -3.44 -12.56 -22.58
N GLU A 56 -2.27 -12.78 -23.16
CA GLU A 56 -1.10 -13.28 -22.43
C GLU A 56 -0.53 -12.21 -21.50
N ASN A 57 -0.60 -10.94 -21.88
CA ASN A 57 -0.20 -9.83 -21.00
C ASN A 57 -1.17 -9.62 -19.82
N ILE A 58 -2.47 -9.84 -20.04
CA ILE A 58 -3.46 -9.83 -18.94
C ILE A 58 -3.18 -10.97 -17.96
N LYS A 59 -2.89 -12.18 -18.47
CA LYS A 59 -2.46 -13.31 -17.62
C LYS A 59 -1.15 -13.00 -16.90
N PHE A 60 -0.19 -12.37 -17.58
CA PHE A 60 1.07 -11.95 -16.98
C PHE A 60 0.84 -11.03 -15.76
N VAL A 61 -0.01 -10.00 -15.89
CA VAL A 61 -0.38 -9.11 -14.76
C VAL A 61 -1.07 -9.89 -13.64
N ARG A 62 -1.99 -10.81 -13.97
CA ARG A 62 -2.67 -11.66 -12.97
C ARG A 62 -1.67 -12.51 -12.20
N ASP A 63 -0.82 -13.27 -12.90
CA ASP A 63 0.02 -14.30 -12.29
C ASP A 63 1.21 -13.71 -11.54
N ASN A 64 1.80 -12.63 -12.08
CA ASN A 64 3.01 -12.02 -11.52
C ASN A 64 2.75 -10.81 -10.62
N MET A 65 1.50 -10.34 -10.49
CA MET A 65 1.20 -9.20 -9.62
C MET A 65 0.06 -9.47 -8.65
N ALA A 66 -1.06 -10.08 -9.09
CA ALA A 66 -2.19 -10.31 -8.20
C ALA A 66 -1.85 -11.34 -7.11
N LEU A 67 -1.12 -12.41 -7.45
CA LEU A 67 -0.70 -13.43 -6.47
C LEU A 67 0.28 -12.85 -5.43
N PRO A 68 1.41 -12.21 -5.81
CA PRO A 68 2.26 -11.48 -4.86
C PRO A 68 1.51 -10.47 -4.00
N PHE A 69 0.66 -9.63 -4.60
CA PHE A 69 -0.16 -8.66 -3.86
C PHE A 69 -1.07 -9.33 -2.82
N THR A 70 -1.65 -10.48 -3.15
CA THR A 70 -2.52 -11.22 -2.24
C THR A 70 -1.74 -11.74 -1.04
N HIS A 71 -0.52 -12.27 -1.24
CA HIS A 71 0.35 -12.70 -0.14
C HIS A 71 0.73 -11.54 0.78
N HIS A 72 1.21 -10.43 0.23
CA HIS A 72 1.53 -9.23 1.02
C HIS A 72 0.30 -8.70 1.77
N SER A 73 -0.86 -8.68 1.12
CA SER A 73 -2.11 -8.24 1.74
C SER A 73 -2.50 -9.08 2.94
N ARG A 74 -2.44 -10.41 2.82
CA ARG A 74 -2.73 -11.34 3.92
C ARG A 74 -1.80 -11.10 5.10
N LEU A 75 -0.50 -10.98 4.85
CA LEU A 75 0.47 -10.72 5.92
C LEU A 75 0.20 -9.38 6.62
N GLY A 76 -0.02 -8.32 5.85
CA GLY A 76 -0.39 -7.02 6.40
C GLY A 76 -1.64 -7.10 7.27
N PHE A 77 -2.68 -7.85 6.87
CA PHE A 77 -3.86 -8.05 7.71
C PHE A 77 -3.56 -8.72 9.05
N VAL A 78 -2.68 -9.72 9.06
CA VAL A 78 -2.30 -10.42 10.31
C VAL A 78 -1.56 -9.47 11.27
N TYR A 79 -0.58 -8.72 10.77
CA TYR A 79 0.17 -7.76 11.57
C TYR A 79 -0.70 -6.58 12.06
N PHE A 80 -1.65 -6.11 11.25
CA PHE A 80 -2.66 -5.14 11.71
C PHE A 80 -3.57 -5.71 12.80
N ALA A 81 -3.94 -7.00 12.71
CA ALA A 81 -4.73 -7.65 13.75
C ALA A 81 -3.96 -7.73 15.07
N GLN A 82 -2.66 -8.05 15.03
CA GLN A 82 -1.79 -8.02 16.22
C GLN A 82 -1.63 -6.61 16.81
N LEU A 83 -1.35 -5.60 15.97
CA LEU A 83 -1.25 -4.22 16.44
C LEU A 83 -2.54 -3.79 17.17
N ASN A 84 -3.71 -4.13 16.62
CA ASN A 84 -4.99 -3.86 17.26
C ASN A 84 -5.20 -4.70 18.53
N ASN A 85 -4.66 -5.91 18.60
CA ASN A 85 -4.69 -6.76 19.78
C ASN A 85 -3.85 -6.16 20.92
N PHE A 86 -2.64 -5.66 20.63
CA PHE A 86 -1.82 -4.94 21.60
C PHE A 86 -2.55 -3.74 22.19
N LEU A 87 -3.20 -2.93 21.34
CA LEU A 87 -4.02 -1.82 21.78
C LEU A 87 -5.19 -2.28 22.66
N LYS A 88 -5.95 -3.29 22.21
CA LYS A 88 -7.12 -3.83 22.94
C LYS A 88 -6.74 -4.37 24.32
N ASN A 89 -5.56 -4.97 24.43
CA ASN A 89 -5.03 -5.53 25.68
C ASN A 89 -4.28 -4.51 26.55
N GLY A 90 -4.18 -3.26 26.12
CA GLY A 90 -3.51 -2.21 26.87
C GLY A 90 -1.98 -2.35 26.92
N VAL A 91 -1.40 -3.14 26.02
CA VAL A 91 0.06 -3.27 25.84
C VAL A 91 0.63 -1.95 25.35
N ILE A 92 -0.05 -1.35 24.37
CA ILE A 92 0.26 -0.03 23.82
C ILE A 92 -0.98 0.87 23.92
N ASN A 93 -0.77 2.18 23.87
CA ASN A 93 -1.85 3.17 23.75
C ASN A 93 -2.03 3.65 22.29
N GLU A 94 -3.00 4.53 22.05
CA GLU A 94 -3.28 5.06 20.70
C GLU A 94 -2.11 5.87 20.12
N GLU A 95 -1.41 6.68 20.93
CA GLU A 95 -0.22 7.43 20.48
C GLU A 95 0.88 6.46 20.01
N GLU A 96 1.14 5.41 20.78
CA GLU A 96 2.15 4.40 20.47
C GLU A 96 1.78 3.59 19.22
N LYS A 97 0.50 3.27 19.05
CA LYS A 97 -0.01 2.68 17.81
C LYS A 97 0.22 3.59 16.61
N GLN A 98 -0.06 4.90 16.74
CA GLN A 98 0.24 5.86 15.67
C GLN A 98 1.73 5.94 15.39
N ASN A 99 2.59 5.94 16.41
CA ASN A 99 4.05 5.94 16.23
C ASN A 99 4.53 4.71 15.47
N LEU A 100 4.01 3.51 15.78
CA LEU A 100 4.29 2.29 15.02
C LEU A 100 3.86 2.41 13.56
N LEU A 101 2.67 2.94 13.28
CA LEU A 101 2.18 3.15 11.92
C LEU A 101 3.02 4.19 11.15
N LEU A 102 3.43 5.27 11.81
CA LEU A 102 4.28 6.31 11.23
C LEU A 102 5.71 5.81 10.96
N SER A 103 6.17 4.79 11.68
CA SER A 103 7.48 4.16 11.43
C SER A 103 7.53 3.35 10.12
N VAL A 104 6.38 3.08 9.49
CA VAL A 104 6.31 2.34 8.24
C VAL A 104 6.69 3.24 7.06
N ASN A 105 7.82 2.93 6.44
CA ASN A 105 8.23 3.56 5.18
C ASN A 105 7.69 2.79 3.97
N SER A 106 6.63 3.31 3.34
CA SER A 106 5.98 2.71 2.18
C SER A 106 5.88 3.67 1.00
N ILE A 107 5.40 3.17 -0.14
CA ILE A 107 5.05 4.00 -1.30
C ILE A 107 4.00 5.06 -0.98
N SER A 108 3.11 4.80 0.00
CA SER A 108 2.11 5.78 0.45
C SER A 108 2.78 6.92 1.21
N THR A 109 3.77 6.60 2.06
CA THR A 109 4.60 7.58 2.75
C THR A 109 5.38 8.41 1.73
N LYS A 110 6.02 7.76 0.76
CA LYS A 110 6.74 8.43 -0.33
C LYS A 110 5.83 9.33 -1.18
N MET A 111 4.63 8.86 -1.52
CA MET A 111 3.66 9.66 -2.29
C MET A 111 3.26 10.93 -1.55
N LYS A 112 3.07 10.88 -0.23
CA LYS A 112 2.78 12.08 0.58
C LYS A 112 3.96 13.06 0.59
N GLN A 113 5.18 12.54 0.71
CA GLN A 113 6.40 13.36 0.65
C GLN A 113 6.56 14.03 -0.72
N ASP A 114 6.38 13.27 -1.80
CA ASP A 114 6.44 13.81 -3.16
C ASP A 114 5.31 14.80 -3.43
N ALA A 115 4.11 14.59 -2.88
CA ALA A 115 3.02 15.57 -2.96
C ALA A 115 3.40 16.90 -2.29
N TYR A 116 4.08 16.86 -1.14
CA TYR A 116 4.60 18.07 -0.49
C TYR A 116 5.73 18.72 -1.28
N ARG A 117 6.60 17.94 -1.92
CA ARG A 117 7.64 18.45 -2.84
C ARG A 117 7.03 19.14 -4.07
N VAL A 118 5.89 18.68 -4.57
CA VAL A 118 5.14 19.43 -5.60
C VAL A 118 4.62 20.75 -5.03
N LYS A 119 4.03 20.72 -3.83
CA LYS A 119 3.48 21.91 -3.16
C LYS A 119 4.53 23.01 -2.94
N THR A 120 5.77 22.63 -2.65
CA THR A 120 6.89 23.54 -2.40
C THR A 120 7.68 23.91 -3.66
N GLY A 121 7.40 23.26 -4.79
CA GLY A 121 8.06 23.53 -6.07
C GLY A 121 9.35 22.73 -6.33
N ASP A 122 9.69 21.77 -5.47
CA ASP A 122 10.88 20.93 -5.60
C ASP A 122 10.78 19.90 -6.75
N ILE A 123 9.57 19.45 -7.08
CA ILE A 123 9.29 18.59 -8.25
C ILE A 123 8.03 19.08 -8.98
N SER A 124 7.94 18.79 -10.28
CA SER A 124 6.76 19.21 -11.06
C SER A 124 5.56 18.29 -10.83
N LEU A 125 4.35 18.81 -11.06
CA LEU A 125 3.13 17.99 -11.09
C LEU A 125 3.22 16.85 -12.12
N ASN A 126 3.88 17.09 -13.26
CA ASN A 126 4.06 16.08 -14.30
C ASN A 126 4.95 14.93 -13.81
N ASP A 127 6.03 15.23 -13.10
CA ASP A 127 6.90 14.21 -12.51
C ASP A 127 6.14 13.37 -11.47
N PHE A 128 5.35 14.02 -10.62
CA PHE A 128 4.48 13.34 -9.66
C PHE A 128 3.47 12.41 -10.36
N LEU A 129 2.79 12.91 -11.39
CA LEU A 129 1.81 12.11 -12.15
C LEU A 129 2.45 11.00 -13.00
N SER A 130 3.73 11.11 -13.35
CA SER A 130 4.46 10.04 -14.04
C SER A 130 4.63 8.80 -13.14
N ILE A 131 4.77 9.03 -11.83
CA ILE A 131 4.96 7.97 -10.83
C ILE A 131 3.61 7.49 -10.29
N TYR A 132 2.76 8.42 -9.86
CA TYR A 132 1.54 8.14 -9.11
C TYR A 132 0.26 8.24 -9.94
N GLY A 133 0.33 8.61 -11.23
CA GLY A 133 -0.83 8.92 -12.06
C GLY A 133 -1.87 7.82 -12.19
N HIS A 134 -1.48 6.54 -12.06
CA HIS A 134 -2.40 5.39 -12.09
C HIS A 134 -3.17 5.18 -10.78
N VAL A 135 -2.76 5.84 -9.69
CA VAL A 135 -3.43 5.73 -8.40
C VAL A 135 -4.84 6.31 -8.51
N ARG A 136 -5.82 5.62 -7.92
CA ARG A 136 -7.25 5.94 -8.01
C ARG A 136 -7.82 6.37 -6.68
N ALA A 137 -8.76 7.33 -6.73
CA ALA A 137 -9.56 7.71 -5.58
C ALA A 137 -10.54 6.56 -5.23
N GLY A 138 -10.52 6.08 -3.99
CA GLY A 138 -11.54 5.17 -3.47
C GLY A 138 -11.17 3.68 -3.47
N ASN A 139 -11.72 2.98 -2.47
CA ASN A 139 -11.53 1.56 -2.17
C ASN A 139 -11.97 0.63 -3.33
N TYR A 140 -11.08 0.39 -4.29
CA TYR A 140 -11.27 -0.59 -5.39
C TYR A 140 -12.39 -0.28 -6.39
N ASN A 141 -12.90 0.96 -6.43
CA ASN A 141 -13.87 1.34 -7.46
C ASN A 141 -13.18 1.46 -8.83
N LEU A 142 -13.33 0.46 -9.69
CA LEU A 142 -12.75 0.46 -11.04
C LEU A 142 -13.37 1.53 -11.97
N SER A 143 -14.49 2.12 -11.59
CA SER A 143 -15.13 3.23 -12.30
C SER A 143 -14.62 4.60 -11.87
N SER A 144 -13.83 4.71 -10.78
CA SER A 144 -13.28 6.00 -10.35
C SER A 144 -12.18 6.49 -11.29
N SER A 145 -11.93 7.80 -11.31
CA SER A 145 -10.80 8.36 -12.05
C SER A 145 -9.48 8.12 -11.32
N ASN A 146 -8.41 7.91 -12.09
CA ASN A 146 -7.04 7.93 -11.59
C ASN A 146 -6.52 9.37 -11.51
N LEU A 147 -5.42 9.59 -10.80
CA LEU A 147 -4.82 10.92 -10.61
C LEU A 147 -4.50 11.62 -11.94
N LYS A 148 -4.03 10.87 -12.95
CA LYS A 148 -3.72 11.43 -14.28
C LYS A 148 -4.96 11.94 -15.01
N SER A 149 -6.13 11.33 -14.78
CA SER A 149 -7.41 11.70 -15.41
C SER A 149 -8.24 12.68 -14.59
N ASN A 150 -7.87 12.94 -13.33
CA ASN A 150 -8.55 13.87 -12.43
C ASN A 150 -7.53 14.73 -11.67
N ILE A 151 -7.07 15.78 -12.35
CA ILE A 151 -6.06 16.71 -11.83
C ILE A 151 -6.53 17.39 -10.55
N SER A 152 -7.81 17.76 -10.43
CA SER A 152 -8.35 18.37 -9.21
C SER A 152 -8.18 17.47 -7.98
N PHE A 153 -8.30 16.15 -8.15
CA PHE A 153 -8.01 15.20 -7.06
C PHE A 153 -6.52 15.16 -6.71
N ALA A 154 -5.63 15.21 -7.70
CA ALA A 154 -4.19 15.31 -7.47
C ALA A 154 -3.82 16.61 -6.74
N GLU A 155 -4.37 17.74 -7.17
CA GLU A 155 -4.19 19.05 -6.53
C GLU A 155 -4.71 19.04 -5.10
N SER A 156 -5.85 18.40 -4.83
CA SER A 156 -6.36 18.26 -3.46
C SER A 156 -5.39 17.51 -2.55
N LEU A 157 -4.81 16.39 -3.02
CA LEU A 157 -3.78 15.65 -2.28
C LEU A 157 -2.52 16.48 -2.04
N ILE A 158 -2.09 17.24 -3.04
CA ILE A 158 -0.92 18.13 -2.95
C ILE A 158 -1.19 19.25 -1.96
N ASN A 159 -2.31 19.95 -2.05
CA ASN A 159 -2.65 21.08 -1.19
C ASN A 159 -2.79 20.68 0.28
N THR A 160 -3.35 19.50 0.53
CA THR A 160 -3.52 18.92 1.88
C THR A 160 -2.28 18.22 2.41
N SER A 161 -1.22 18.08 1.58
CA SER A 161 0.06 17.54 2.04
C SER A 161 0.70 18.48 3.06
N ASN A 162 1.30 17.86 4.07
CA ASN A 162 2.05 18.53 5.12
C ASN A 162 3.52 18.22 4.95
N GLU A 163 4.35 19.08 5.55
CA GLU A 163 5.78 18.84 5.63
C GLU A 163 6.03 17.44 6.24
N PRO A 164 6.85 16.61 5.59
CA PRO A 164 7.22 15.32 6.15
C PRO A 164 7.86 15.53 7.51
N ILE A 165 7.23 15.01 8.56
CA ILE A 165 7.85 14.96 9.87
C ILE A 165 9.01 13.98 9.76
N PRO A 166 10.24 14.36 10.16
CA PRO A 166 11.36 13.42 10.23
C PRO A 166 10.95 12.20 11.04
N SER A 167 11.28 11.00 10.56
CA SER A 167 11.01 9.79 11.32
C SER A 167 11.80 9.85 12.64
N GLU A 168 11.11 10.15 13.74
CA GLU A 168 11.70 9.94 15.05
C GLU A 168 11.89 8.44 15.29
N PRO A 169 13.00 8.03 15.92
CA PRO A 169 13.16 6.65 16.35
C PRO A 169 11.99 6.24 17.24
N LEU A 170 11.52 5.01 17.07
CA LEU A 170 10.52 4.45 17.97
C LEU A 170 11.04 4.49 19.41
N LYS A 171 10.18 4.98 20.33
CA LYS A 171 10.51 5.09 21.76
C LYS A 171 10.83 3.71 22.32
N ILE A 172 11.93 3.60 23.08
CA ILE A 172 12.38 2.34 23.72
C ILE A 172 11.29 1.70 24.60
N ASP A 173 10.42 2.53 25.20
CA ASP A 173 9.31 2.06 26.02
C ASP A 173 8.30 1.19 25.24
N ILE A 174 8.14 1.39 23.93
CA ILE A 174 7.24 0.58 23.09
C ILE A 174 7.77 -0.85 22.99
N PHE A 175 9.07 -1.01 22.73
CA PHE A 175 9.73 -2.32 22.64
C PHE A 175 9.60 -3.09 23.95
N LYS A 176 9.95 -2.45 25.06
CA LYS A 176 9.85 -3.04 26.40
C LYS A 176 8.44 -3.54 26.72
N LYS A 177 7.40 -2.75 26.42
CA LYS A 177 6.00 -3.15 26.66
C LYS A 177 5.60 -4.39 25.87
N ILE A 178 6.05 -4.48 24.62
CA ILE A 178 5.79 -5.63 23.75
C ILE A 178 6.56 -6.86 24.25
N ASP A 179 7.82 -6.72 24.67
CA ASP A 179 8.58 -7.83 25.26
C ASP A 179 7.99 -8.30 26.58
N ASP A 180 7.58 -7.39 27.46
CA ASP A 180 6.88 -7.73 28.70
C ASP A 180 5.61 -8.55 28.40
N TYR A 181 4.86 -8.15 27.37
CA TYR A 181 3.70 -8.91 26.89
C TYR A 181 4.09 -10.30 26.36
N PHE A 182 5.12 -10.42 25.52
CA PHE A 182 5.55 -11.72 25.01
C PHE A 182 6.04 -12.65 26.13
N ASN A 183 6.85 -12.12 27.06
CA ASN A 183 7.37 -12.84 28.21
C ASN A 183 6.26 -13.35 29.14
N LEU A 184 5.30 -12.48 29.49
CA LEU A 184 4.15 -12.85 30.32
C LEU A 184 3.34 -14.00 29.70
N ASN A 185 3.29 -14.06 28.38
CA ASN A 185 2.51 -15.06 27.64
C ASN A 185 3.33 -16.22 27.10
N LYS A 186 4.63 -16.30 27.46
CA LYS A 186 5.57 -17.33 27.01
C LYS A 186 5.66 -17.45 25.48
N ILE A 187 5.50 -16.33 24.78
CA ILE A 187 5.66 -16.24 23.34
C ILE A 187 7.16 -16.10 23.06
N SER A 188 7.72 -17.04 22.30
CA SER A 188 9.15 -17.04 21.93
C SER A 188 9.44 -16.08 20.78
N TYR A 189 9.22 -14.79 21.00
CA TYR A 189 9.41 -13.73 20.02
C TYR A 189 9.89 -12.45 20.71
N THR A 190 10.49 -11.53 19.98
CA THR A 190 10.98 -10.25 20.53
C THR A 190 10.25 -9.09 19.87
N SER A 191 10.19 -7.98 20.60
CA SER A 191 9.61 -6.74 20.11
C SER A 191 10.36 -6.21 18.90
N GLU A 192 11.68 -6.37 18.81
CA GLU A 192 12.47 -5.97 17.63
C GLU A 192 12.04 -6.74 16.38
N ASN A 193 12.02 -8.07 16.44
CA ASN A 193 11.60 -8.91 15.32
C ASN A 193 10.16 -8.58 14.92
N TRP A 194 9.28 -8.38 15.89
CA TRP A 194 7.89 -8.01 15.63
C TRP A 194 7.78 -6.66 14.90
N VAL A 195 8.51 -5.64 15.36
CA VAL A 195 8.47 -4.31 14.75
C VAL A 195 9.03 -4.36 13.33
N GLU A 196 10.14 -5.06 13.10
CA GLU A 196 10.73 -5.24 11.77
C GLU A 196 9.74 -5.92 10.81
N MET A 197 9.13 -7.02 11.24
CA MET A 197 8.17 -7.74 10.42
C MET A 197 6.86 -6.97 10.23
N PHE A 198 6.41 -6.23 11.23
CA PHE A 198 5.27 -5.33 11.11
C PHE A 198 5.52 -4.27 10.03
N GLN A 199 6.67 -3.59 10.08
CA GLN A 199 7.06 -2.58 9.09
C GLN A 199 7.16 -3.19 7.69
N LEU A 200 7.78 -4.37 7.57
CA LEU A 200 7.88 -5.09 6.30
C LEU A 200 6.50 -5.49 5.76
N ALA A 201 5.63 -6.06 6.59
CA ALA A 201 4.30 -6.53 6.19
C ALA A 201 3.40 -5.38 5.72
N VAL A 202 3.40 -4.27 6.46
CA VAL A 202 2.58 -3.10 6.10
C VAL A 202 3.13 -2.41 4.85
N SER A 203 4.44 -2.20 4.77
CA SER A 203 5.06 -1.53 3.61
C SER A 203 4.90 -2.36 2.34
N THR A 204 5.19 -3.66 2.36
CA THR A 204 5.05 -4.54 1.18
C THR A 204 3.60 -4.67 0.72
N ARG A 205 2.63 -4.68 1.65
CA ARG A 205 1.20 -4.63 1.30
C ARG A 205 0.86 -3.37 0.50
N GLU A 206 1.32 -2.20 0.95
CA GLU A 206 1.03 -0.94 0.27
C GLU A 206 1.77 -0.82 -1.07
N ASN A 207 3.05 -1.21 -1.09
CA ASN A 207 3.88 -1.20 -2.30
C ASN A 207 3.30 -2.13 -3.37
N SER A 208 3.00 -3.37 -3.01
CA SER A 208 2.45 -4.34 -3.95
C SER A 208 1.06 -3.96 -4.47
N LYS A 209 0.22 -3.34 -3.62
CA LYS A 209 -1.04 -2.75 -4.06
C LYS A 209 -0.79 -1.71 -5.15
N PHE A 210 0.11 -0.77 -4.89
CA PHE A 210 0.46 0.28 -5.83
C PHE A 210 0.95 -0.29 -7.16
N TYR A 211 1.87 -1.26 -7.14
CA TYR A 211 2.39 -1.90 -8.35
C TYR A 211 1.31 -2.63 -9.13
N TYR A 212 0.54 -3.50 -8.47
CA TYR A 212 -0.53 -4.26 -9.11
C TYR A 212 -1.59 -3.34 -9.74
N THR A 213 -1.97 -2.26 -9.04
CA THR A 213 -2.96 -1.32 -9.57
C THR A 213 -2.50 -0.59 -10.82
N LYS A 214 -1.19 -0.46 -11.10
CA LYS A 214 -0.69 0.08 -12.38
C LYS A 214 -1.08 -0.81 -13.56
N GLY A 215 -0.94 -2.13 -13.41
CA GLY A 215 -1.34 -3.10 -14.43
C GLY A 215 -2.84 -3.05 -14.70
N ILE A 216 -3.65 -3.00 -13.63
CA ILE A 216 -5.10 -2.86 -13.73
C ILE A 216 -5.50 -1.55 -14.40
N ASP A 217 -4.91 -0.43 -13.98
CA ASP A 217 -5.23 0.87 -14.57
C ASP A 217 -4.87 0.93 -16.06
N GLY A 218 -3.73 0.36 -16.47
CA GLY A 218 -3.36 0.24 -17.88
C GLY A 218 -4.38 -0.53 -18.72
N ILE A 219 -4.87 -1.67 -18.21
CA ILE A 219 -5.95 -2.45 -18.84
C ILE A 219 -7.22 -1.59 -18.97
N LEU A 220 -7.66 -0.97 -17.88
CA LEU A 220 -8.87 -0.12 -17.86
C LEU A 220 -8.77 1.05 -18.83
N MET A 221 -7.61 1.71 -18.91
CA MET A 221 -7.38 2.83 -19.82
C MET A 221 -7.42 2.43 -21.29
N LYS A 222 -6.84 1.27 -21.66
CA LYS A 222 -6.94 0.77 -23.04
C LYS A 222 -8.36 0.30 -23.37
N LEU A 223 -9.08 -0.31 -22.44
CA LEU A 223 -10.50 -0.66 -22.62
C LEU A 223 -11.35 0.58 -22.87
N LYS A 224 -11.21 1.63 -22.04
CA LYS A 224 -11.94 2.89 -22.19
C LYS A 224 -11.72 3.52 -23.56
N LYS A 225 -10.46 3.56 -24.04
CA LYS A 225 -10.11 4.07 -25.38
C LYS A 225 -10.78 3.31 -26.53
N ARG A 226 -10.98 1.99 -26.38
CA ARG A 226 -11.65 1.15 -27.40
C ARG A 226 -13.16 1.37 -27.43
N THR A 227 -13.77 1.70 -26.31
CA THR A 227 -15.21 1.93 -26.17
C THR A 227 -15.65 3.37 -26.43
N SER A 228 -14.73 4.34 -26.38
CA SER A 228 -15.03 5.71 -26.80
C SER A 228 -15.26 5.73 -28.31
N PRO A 229 -16.43 6.18 -28.80
CA PRO A 229 -16.66 6.27 -30.24
C PRO A 229 -15.61 7.19 -30.86
N ILE A 230 -15.05 6.77 -31.99
CA ILE A 230 -14.31 7.65 -32.89
C ILE A 230 -15.30 8.75 -33.25
N VAL A 231 -15.17 9.93 -32.65
CA VAL A 231 -15.83 11.12 -33.18
C VAL A 231 -15.15 11.38 -34.51
N ASN A 232 -15.78 10.91 -35.59
CA ASN A 232 -15.40 11.27 -36.95
C ASN A 232 -15.55 12.80 -37.05
N SER A 233 -14.43 13.51 -36.91
CA SER A 233 -14.29 14.87 -37.41
C SER A 233 -14.27 14.82 -38.94
N SER A 234 -15.44 14.66 -39.54
CA SER A 234 -15.70 14.89 -40.97
C SER A 234 -17.14 15.35 -41.13
N SER A 235 -17.41 16.53 -40.58
CA SER A 235 -18.54 17.37 -40.96
C SER A 235 -18.15 18.85 -40.77
N TYR A 236 -17.00 19.21 -41.34
CA TYR A 236 -16.77 20.56 -41.79
C TYR A 236 -16.42 20.48 -43.28
N LEU A 237 -17.18 21.28 -44.04
CA LEU A 237 -17.01 21.71 -45.43
C LEU A 237 -18.10 21.24 -46.42
N ILE A 238 -18.68 22.27 -47.05
CA ILE A 238 -19.44 22.34 -48.32
C ILE A 238 -20.95 22.04 -48.16
N SER A 239 -21.92 22.93 -48.45
CA SER A 239 -21.96 24.07 -49.38
C SER A 239 -22.95 25.17 -48.96
N ASN A 240 -22.50 26.42 -48.97
CA ASN A 240 -23.30 27.51 -49.52
C ASN A 240 -23.51 27.25 -51.02
N THR A 241 -24.75 27.37 -51.52
CA THR A 241 -25.15 28.14 -52.74
C THR A 241 -26.57 27.79 -53.21
N THR A 242 -27.42 28.83 -53.32
CA THR A 242 -28.55 29.05 -54.26
C THR A 242 -29.69 28.02 -54.34
N THR A 243 -30.91 28.42 -53.97
CA THR A 243 -31.85 29.19 -54.82
C THR A 243 -32.85 29.94 -53.95
#